data_AF-A0A926H0I6-F1
#
_entry.id   AF-A0A926H0I6-F1
#
_cell.length_a   1.000
_cell.length_b   1.000
_cell.length_c   1.000
_cell.angle_alpha   90.00
_cell.angle_beta   90.00
_cell.angle_gamma   90.00
#
_symmetry.space_group_name_H-M   'P 1'
#
loop_
_entity.id
_entity.type
_entity.pdbx_description
1 polymer ?
#
loop_
_entity_poly.entity_id
_entity_poly.type
_entity_poly.pdbx_seq_one_letter_code
_entity_poly.pdbx_strand_id
1 'polypeptide(L)' 'RINALGVPIAIELRDEPWGDRHFAIADPNGIGIDVVTYAPPDEPQA' A
#
# COMPACT_ATOMS: atom_id res chain seq x y z
N ARG A 1 -1.75 -13.03 -4.61
CA ARG A 1 -3.00 -13.23 -5.40
C ARG A 1 -3.18 -12.13 -6.44
N ILE A 2 -3.08 -10.85 -6.07
CA ILE A 2 -3.29 -9.71 -6.99
C ILE A 2 -2.39 -9.73 -8.24
N ASN A 3 -1.11 -10.10 -8.12
CA ASN A 3 -0.20 -10.18 -9.29
C ASN A 3 -0.66 -11.16 -10.38
N ALA A 4 -1.44 -12.18 -10.02
CA ALA A 4 -1.96 -13.16 -10.99
C ALA A 4 -3.25 -12.69 -11.70
N LEU A 5 -3.85 -11.59 -11.26
CA LEU A 5 -5.11 -11.06 -11.80
C LEU A 5 -4.90 -10.05 -12.94
N GLY A 6 -3.64 -9.75 -13.31
CA GLY A 6 -3.33 -8.77 -14.36
C GLY A 6 -3.68 -7.32 -13.98
N VAL A 7 -3.88 -7.04 -12.69
CA VAL A 7 -4.15 -5.68 -12.21
C VAL A 7 -2.85 -4.87 -12.21
N PRO A 8 -2.84 -3.65 -12.76
CA PRO A 8 -1.65 -2.80 -12.73
C PRO A 8 -1.23 -2.47 -11.29
N ILE A 9 0.02 -2.81 -10.96
CA ILE A 9 0.64 -2.41 -9.69
C ILE A 9 1.21 -1.00 -9.87
N ALA A 10 0.69 -0.03 -9.12
CA ALA A 10 1.18 1.34 -9.11
C ALA A 10 2.37 1.50 -8.15
N ILE A 11 2.32 0.79 -7.01
CA ILE A 11 3.35 0.76 -5.98
C ILE A 11 3.55 -0.69 -5.59
N GLU A 12 4.73 -1.24 -5.89
CA GLU A 12 5.13 -2.57 -5.40
C GLU A 12 5.15 -2.61 -3.88
N LEU A 13 4.87 -3.81 -3.33
CA LEU A 13 4.84 -4.04 -1.89
C LEU A 13 6.17 -3.63 -1.24
N ARG A 14 6.09 -2.67 -0.32
CA ARG A 14 7.24 -2.12 0.38
C ARG A 14 6.93 -1.85 1.84
N ASP A 15 7.99 -1.80 2.63
CA ASP A 15 7.98 -1.34 4.02
C ASP A 15 8.44 0.12 4.03
N GLU A 16 7.67 0.98 4.67
CA GLU A 16 7.95 2.40 4.77
C GLU A 16 8.82 2.71 6.01
N PRO A 17 9.61 3.79 5.99
CA PRO A 17 10.48 4.16 7.11
C PRO A 17 9.75 4.39 8.43
N TRP A 18 8.45 4.70 8.39
CA TRP A 18 7.59 4.88 9.56
C TRP A 18 6.87 3.59 10.01
N GLY A 19 7.17 2.45 9.38
CA GLY A 19 6.72 1.13 9.81
C GLY A 19 5.55 0.55 9.03
N ASP A 20 4.79 1.36 8.30
CA ASP A 20 3.68 0.85 7.49
C ASP A 20 4.19 -0.10 6.40
N ARG A 21 3.37 -1.10 6.08
CA ARG A 21 3.61 -1.97 4.93
C ARG A 21 2.46 -1.88 3.96
N HIS A 22 2.74 -1.48 2.73
CA HIS A 22 1.68 -1.22 1.76
C HIS A 22 2.07 -1.53 0.32
N PHE A 23 1.04 -1.64 -0.52
CA PHE A 23 1.15 -1.67 -1.97
C PHE A 23 -0.08 -0.95 -2.55
N ALA A 24 0.06 -0.42 -3.76
CA ALA A 24 -1.04 0.27 -4.42
C ALA A 24 -1.30 -0.28 -5.83
N ILE A 25 -2.58 -0.26 -6.21
CA ILE A 25 -3.07 -0.65 -7.54
C ILE A 25 -3.86 0.50 -8.16
N ALA A 26 -4.06 0.44 -9.47
CA ALA A 26 -5.04 1.27 -10.15
C ALA A 26 -6.24 0.42 -10.57
N ASP A 27 -7.44 0.90 -10.32
CA ASP A 27 -8.65 0.32 -10.90
C ASP A 27 -8.78 0.66 -12.41
N PRO A 28 -9.69 0.01 -13.16
CA PRO A 28 -9.88 0.29 -14.58
C PRO A 28 -10.35 1.70 -14.92
N ASN A 29 -10.88 2.45 -13.96
CA ASN A 29 -11.29 3.85 -14.13
C ASN A 29 -10.13 4.82 -13.86
N GLY A 30 -8.95 4.31 -13.47
CA GLY A 30 -7.78 5.10 -13.12
C GLY A 30 -7.77 5.59 -11.66
N ILE A 31 -8.61 5.04 -10.79
CA ILE A 31 -8.64 5.37 -9.37
C ILE A 31 -7.58 4.55 -8.64
N GLY A 32 -6.67 5.22 -7.92
CA GLY A 32 -5.67 4.57 -7.08
C GLY A 32 -6.28 3.98 -5.82
N ILE A 33 -5.95 2.73 -5.51
CA ILE A 33 -6.33 2.04 -4.28
C ILE A 33 -5.04 1.66 -3.55
N ASP A 34 -4.89 2.15 -2.33
CA ASP A 34 -3.77 1.83 -1.45
C ASP A 34 -4.21 0.85 -0.36
N VAL A 35 -3.49 -0.26 -0.21
CA VAL A 35 -3.76 -1.28 0.80
C VAL A 35 -2.63 -1.25 1.81
N VAL A 36 -2.92 -0.65 2.96
CA VAL A 36 -1.94 -0.39 4.02
C VAL A 36 -2.19 -1.30 5.22
N THR A 37 -1.13 -1.96 5.67
CA THR A 37 -1.05 -2.50 7.04
C THR A 37 -0.40 -1.44 7.90
N TYR A 38 -1.21 -0.83 8.77
CA TYR A 38 -0.76 0.23 9.66
C TYR A 38 0.20 -0.29 10.74
N ALA A 39 1.30 0.41 10.93
CA ALA A 39 2.15 0.28 12.11
C ALA A 39 1.90 1.47 13.05
N PRO A 40 1.60 1.22 14.35
CA PRO A 40 1.49 2.30 15.31
C PRO A 40 2.85 3.00 15.47
N PRO A 41 2.88 4.33 15.60
CA PRO A 41 4.11 5.04 15.90
C PRO A 41 4.62 4.60 17.28
N ASP A 42 5.94 4.49 17.40
CA ASP A 42 6.61 4.06 18.65
C ASP A 42 6.39 5.06 19.81
N GLU A 43 5.99 6.30 19.52
CA GLU A 43 5.56 7.29 20.51
C GLU A 43 4.31 8.05 20.03
N PRO A 44 3.36 8.41 20.93
CA PRO A 44 2.33 9.37 20.60
C PRO A 44 2.99 10.71 20.28
N GLN A 45 2.72 11.25 19.09
CA GLN A 45 3.10 12.62 18.75
C GLN A 45 2.40 13.57 19.74
N ALA A 46 3.20 14.14 20.66
CA ALA A 46 2.79 15.14 21.63
C ALA A 46 2.62 16.53 20.99
#